data_AF-A0A938NTK5-F1
#
_entry.id   AF-A0A938NTK5-F1
#
_cell.length_a   1.000
_cell.length_b   1.000
_cell.length_c   1.000
_cell.angle_alpha   90.00
_cell.angle_beta   90.00
_cell.angle_gamma   90.00
#
_symmetry.space_group_name_H-M   'P 1'
#
loop_
_entity.id
_entity.type
_entity.pdbx_description
1 polymer ?
#
loop_
_entity_poly.entity_id
_entity_poly.type
_entity_poly.pdbx_seq_one_letter_code
_entity_poly.pdbx_strand_id
1 'polypeptide(L)'
;MKNPFHKLKNHFSTPDREQSFLEHLEDFRRMLIRCIVSLTLVTAACIPLAKPMLYWLQEPLLRVAKQQNYTFELITTSPVEGFMQIVKVIFAAGVLLSLPIMLYFIAQFILPGLMPREKKMLVYGGLAGALLFIGGGALGYFIAQFILPGLMPREKKMLVYGGLAGALLFIGGVALGYFISLPVAISIMFYFNDYLGTVANWKMDAYLGFVMQLLIGFGLAFELPLLLLFLGFLGIVSVEQLTTYRRHVG
;
A
#
# COMPACT_ATOMS: atom_id res chain seq x y z
N MET A 1 -2.49 2.31 68.06
CA MET A 1 -1.43 1.74 67.19
C MET A 1 -1.98 1.64 65.77
N LYS A 2 -1.44 2.41 64.79
CA LYS A 2 -1.89 2.34 63.39
C LYS A 2 -1.24 1.12 62.71
N ASN A 3 -2.09 0.23 62.19
CA ASN A 3 -1.71 -1.05 61.62
C ASN A 3 -0.79 -0.84 60.38
N PRO A 4 0.46 -1.36 60.37
CA PRO A 4 1.46 -1.04 59.35
C PRO A 4 1.12 -1.58 57.95
N PHE A 5 0.18 -2.52 57.86
CA PHE A 5 -0.23 -3.15 56.60
C PHE A 5 -1.15 -2.28 55.72
N HIS A 6 -1.69 -1.16 56.23
CA HIS A 6 -2.55 -0.28 55.42
C HIS A 6 -1.78 0.45 54.31
N LYS A 7 -0.50 0.74 54.51
CA LYS A 7 0.36 1.41 53.51
C LYS A 7 0.70 0.52 52.31
N LEU A 8 0.68 -0.80 52.46
CA LEU A 8 1.00 -1.75 51.38
C LEU A 8 -0.17 -1.98 50.42
N LYS A 9 -1.43 -1.89 50.89
CA LYS A 9 -2.62 -2.07 50.05
C LYS A 9 -2.77 -0.96 49.00
N ASN A 10 -2.31 0.25 49.32
CA ASN A 10 -2.41 1.41 48.42
C ASN A 10 -1.28 1.49 47.39
N HIS A 11 -0.29 0.59 47.45
CA HIS A 11 0.86 0.62 46.52
C HIS A 11 0.63 -0.25 45.27
N PHE A 12 -0.32 -1.19 45.32
CA PHE A 12 -0.64 -2.09 44.21
C PHE A 12 -1.87 -1.69 43.40
N SER A 13 -2.62 -0.69 43.86
CA SER A 13 -3.64 -0.02 43.05
C SER A 13 -3.00 1.24 42.47
N THR A 14 -2.42 1.15 41.27
CA THR A 14 -2.00 2.31 40.46
C THR A 14 -3.02 2.51 39.33
N PRO A 15 -4.15 3.22 39.59
CA PRO A 15 -5.23 3.37 38.62
C PRO A 15 -4.80 4.20 37.40
N ASP A 16 -3.82 5.09 37.56
CA ASP A 16 -3.40 6.06 36.53
C ASP A 16 -2.73 5.41 35.31
N ARG A 17 -1.98 4.30 35.48
CA ARG A 17 -1.34 3.62 34.34
C ARG A 17 -2.33 2.72 33.60
N GLU A 18 -3.16 1.97 34.30
CA GLU A 18 -4.17 1.11 33.66
C GLU A 18 -5.20 1.95 32.87
N GLN A 19 -5.66 3.07 33.41
CA GLN A 19 -6.58 3.96 32.70
C GLN A 19 -5.94 4.56 31.44
N SER A 20 -4.68 4.99 31.50
CA SER A 20 -3.95 5.52 30.32
C SER A 20 -3.76 4.49 29.21
N PHE A 21 -3.48 3.21 29.53
CA PHE A 21 -3.37 2.16 28.53
C PHE A 21 -4.73 1.78 27.92
N LEU A 22 -5.76 1.66 28.74
CA LEU A 22 -7.11 1.32 28.27
C LEU A 22 -7.69 2.45 27.39
N GLU A 23 -7.44 3.71 27.73
CA GLU A 23 -7.80 4.86 26.90
C GLU A 23 -7.07 4.86 25.56
N HIS A 24 -5.76 4.56 25.55
CA HIS A 24 -5.00 4.44 24.29
C HIS A 24 -5.51 3.28 23.42
N LEU A 25 -5.90 2.15 24.02
CA LEU A 25 -6.53 1.04 23.31
C LEU A 25 -7.92 1.40 22.77
N GLU A 26 -8.67 2.27 23.46
CA GLU A 26 -9.95 2.77 22.97
C GLU A 26 -9.77 3.68 21.74
N ASP A 27 -8.76 4.53 21.75
CA ASP A 27 -8.37 5.35 20.59
C ASP A 27 -7.92 4.49 19.40
N PHE A 28 -7.16 3.42 19.67
CA PHE A 28 -6.76 2.45 18.66
C PHE A 28 -7.96 1.73 18.04
N ARG A 29 -8.92 1.30 18.86
CA ARG A 29 -10.16 0.67 18.39
C ARG A 29 -10.95 1.61 17.48
N ARG A 30 -11.11 2.88 17.87
CA ARG A 30 -11.84 3.88 17.06
C ARG A 30 -11.12 4.16 15.73
N MET A 31 -9.79 4.22 15.73
CA MET A 31 -8.98 4.30 14.52
C MET A 31 -9.23 3.10 13.60
N LEU A 32 -9.12 1.88 14.14
CA LEU A 32 -9.35 0.65 13.38
C LEU A 32 -10.74 0.60 12.74
N ILE A 33 -11.79 0.95 13.49
CA ILE A 33 -13.17 0.98 12.98
C ILE A 33 -13.27 1.93 11.79
N ARG A 34 -12.68 3.13 11.88
CA ARG A 34 -12.70 4.11 10.78
C ARG A 34 -11.97 3.60 9.54
N CYS A 35 -10.80 2.98 9.71
CA CYS A 35 -10.07 2.34 8.61
C CYS A 35 -10.88 1.24 7.94
N ILE A 36 -11.52 0.36 8.73
CA ILE A 36 -12.34 -0.74 8.22
C ILE A 36 -13.56 -0.20 7.46
N VAL A 37 -14.24 0.82 8.00
CA VAL A 37 -15.39 1.45 7.33
C VAL A 37 -14.97 2.10 6.02
N SER A 38 -13.85 2.85 6.00
CA SER A 38 -13.35 3.46 4.75
C SER A 38 -12.99 2.41 3.71
N LEU A 39 -12.29 1.34 4.12
CA LEU A 39 -11.92 0.25 3.23
C LEU A 39 -13.17 -0.44 2.65
N THR A 40 -14.18 -0.67 3.49
CA THR A 40 -15.44 -1.30 3.06
C THR A 40 -16.17 -0.44 2.04
N LEU A 41 -16.31 0.87 2.30
CA LEU A 41 -17.01 1.79 1.40
C LEU A 41 -16.29 1.93 0.05
N VAL A 42 -14.97 2.07 0.06
CA VAL A 42 -14.17 2.18 -1.17
C VAL A 42 -14.20 0.86 -1.95
N THR A 43 -14.07 -0.28 -1.27
CA THR A 43 -14.17 -1.60 -1.92
C THR A 43 -15.55 -1.82 -2.55
N ALA A 44 -16.63 -1.41 -1.87
CA ALA A 44 -17.97 -1.47 -2.42
C ALA A 44 -18.13 -0.57 -3.67
N ALA A 45 -17.49 0.61 -3.67
CA ALA A 45 -17.47 1.50 -4.82
C ALA A 45 -16.70 0.91 -6.03
N CYS A 46 -15.80 -0.06 -5.80
CA CYS A 46 -15.10 -0.78 -6.88
C CYS A 46 -15.93 -1.89 -7.55
N ILE A 47 -17.10 -2.26 -7.01
CA ILE A 47 -17.95 -3.34 -7.57
C ILE A 47 -18.28 -3.13 -9.06
N PRO A 48 -18.67 -1.94 -9.54
CA PRO A 48 -18.94 -1.72 -10.97
C PRO A 48 -17.71 -1.93 -11.86
N LEU A 49 -16.51 -1.75 -11.31
CA LEU A 49 -15.24 -1.92 -12.01
C LEU A 49 -14.72 -3.36 -11.95
N ALA A 50 -15.34 -4.24 -11.16
CA ALA A 50 -14.88 -5.62 -10.95
C ALA A 50 -14.62 -6.38 -12.25
N LYS A 51 -15.60 -6.38 -13.17
CA LYS A 51 -15.50 -7.10 -14.45
C LYS A 51 -14.40 -6.53 -15.35
N PRO A 52 -14.34 -5.20 -15.61
CA PRO A 52 -13.22 -4.59 -16.34
C PRO A 52 -11.85 -4.92 -15.74
N MET A 53 -11.71 -4.84 -14.42
CA MET A 53 -10.45 -5.15 -13.75
C MET A 53 -10.07 -6.62 -13.95
N LEU A 54 -11.02 -7.54 -13.75
CA LEU A 54 -10.78 -8.97 -13.93
C LEU A 54 -10.36 -9.30 -15.38
N TYR A 55 -11.07 -8.74 -16.36
CA TYR A 55 -10.73 -8.90 -17.77
C TYR A 55 -9.32 -8.38 -18.06
N TRP A 56 -8.98 -7.19 -17.53
CA TRP A 56 -7.65 -6.62 -17.69
C TRP A 56 -6.56 -7.53 -17.11
N LEU A 57 -6.76 -8.13 -15.93
CA LEU A 57 -5.80 -9.08 -15.38
C LEU A 57 -5.71 -10.38 -16.18
N GLN A 58 -6.79 -10.87 -16.78
CA GLN A 58 -6.84 -12.10 -17.60
C GLN A 58 -6.24 -11.92 -19.00
N GLU A 59 -6.26 -10.71 -19.51
CA GLU A 59 -5.98 -10.40 -20.91
C GLU A 59 -4.62 -10.93 -21.41
N PRO A 60 -3.51 -10.81 -20.65
CA PRO A 60 -2.21 -11.35 -21.06
C PRO A 60 -2.21 -12.88 -21.22
N LEU A 61 -2.91 -13.59 -20.34
CA LEU A 61 -3.08 -15.05 -20.44
C LEU A 61 -3.84 -15.42 -21.70
N LEU A 62 -4.94 -14.73 -21.99
CA LEU A 62 -5.75 -14.96 -23.20
C LEU A 62 -4.94 -14.67 -24.48
N ARG A 63 -4.13 -13.61 -24.48
CA ARG A 63 -3.24 -13.28 -25.60
C ARG A 63 -2.23 -14.38 -25.88
N VAL A 64 -1.49 -14.82 -24.86
CA VAL A 64 -0.45 -15.85 -25.01
C VAL A 64 -1.07 -17.21 -25.35
N ALA A 65 -2.17 -17.59 -24.70
CA ALA A 65 -2.88 -18.84 -24.99
C ALA A 65 -3.36 -18.91 -26.44
N LYS A 66 -3.94 -17.81 -26.96
CA LYS A 66 -4.38 -17.73 -28.36
C LYS A 66 -3.22 -17.84 -29.35
N GLN A 67 -2.07 -17.23 -29.04
CA GLN A 67 -0.88 -17.31 -29.91
C GLN A 67 -0.32 -18.73 -30.02
N GLN A 68 -0.47 -19.53 -28.97
CA GLN A 68 0.03 -20.92 -28.91
C GLN A 68 -1.02 -21.96 -29.36
N ASN A 69 -2.13 -21.54 -29.98
CA ASN A 69 -3.23 -22.39 -30.44
C ASN A 69 -3.87 -23.28 -29.35
N TYR A 70 -3.80 -22.88 -28.08
CA TYR A 70 -4.52 -23.56 -27.00
C TYR A 70 -6.00 -23.18 -27.00
N THR A 71 -6.89 -24.17 -27.16
CA THR A 71 -8.33 -24.01 -26.91
C THR A 71 -8.55 -24.06 -25.40
N PHE A 72 -8.59 -22.89 -24.80
CA PHE A 72 -8.54 -22.76 -23.36
C PHE A 72 -9.95 -22.64 -22.76
N GLU A 73 -10.30 -23.53 -21.85
CA GLU A 73 -11.43 -23.32 -20.95
C GLU A 73 -10.85 -22.85 -19.60
N LEU A 74 -11.13 -21.60 -19.22
CA LEU A 74 -10.85 -21.12 -17.87
C LEU A 74 -11.80 -21.83 -16.92
N ILE A 75 -11.30 -22.85 -16.25
CA ILE A 75 -12.12 -23.64 -15.33
C ILE A 75 -12.22 -22.89 -14.02
N THR A 76 -13.43 -22.41 -13.71
CA THR A 76 -13.79 -22.06 -12.34
C THR A 76 -14.38 -23.32 -11.71
N THR A 77 -13.69 -23.91 -10.74
CA THR A 77 -14.07 -25.23 -10.20
C THR A 77 -15.33 -25.17 -9.34
N SER A 78 -15.76 -23.97 -8.93
CA SER A 78 -17.03 -23.75 -8.24
C SER A 78 -17.52 -22.31 -8.38
N PRO A 79 -18.84 -22.04 -8.28
CA PRO A 79 -19.36 -20.66 -8.26
C PRO A 79 -18.77 -19.79 -7.14
N VAL A 80 -18.39 -20.40 -6.02
CA VAL A 80 -17.74 -19.73 -4.88
C VAL A 80 -16.36 -19.20 -5.27
N GLU A 81 -15.61 -19.94 -6.09
CA GLU A 81 -14.29 -19.52 -6.55
C GLU A 81 -14.37 -18.25 -7.40
N GLY A 82 -15.32 -18.19 -8.34
CA GLY A 82 -15.55 -16.99 -9.17
C GLY A 82 -15.95 -15.76 -8.35
N PHE A 83 -16.78 -15.95 -7.31
CA PHE A 83 -17.10 -14.89 -6.37
C PHE A 83 -15.87 -14.40 -5.60
N MET A 84 -15.06 -15.31 -5.06
CA MET A 84 -13.84 -14.97 -4.31
C MET A 84 -12.82 -14.23 -5.17
N GLN A 85 -12.70 -14.56 -6.46
CA GLN A 85 -11.81 -13.86 -7.39
C GLN A 85 -12.22 -12.40 -7.57
N ILE A 86 -13.52 -12.16 -7.79
CA ILE A 86 -14.06 -10.80 -7.89
C ILE A 86 -13.77 -10.03 -6.61
N VAL A 87 -14.07 -10.62 -5.44
CA VAL A 87 -13.84 -10.00 -4.13
C VAL A 87 -12.35 -9.69 -3.93
N LYS A 88 -11.44 -10.62 -4.24
CA LYS A 88 -9.99 -10.42 -4.13
C LYS A 88 -9.51 -9.21 -4.95
N VAL A 89 -9.95 -9.10 -6.21
CA VAL A 89 -9.55 -8.02 -7.12
C VAL A 89 -10.06 -6.67 -6.63
N ILE A 90 -11.36 -6.55 -6.32
CA ILE A 90 -11.92 -5.27 -5.84
C ILE A 90 -11.41 -4.90 -4.45
N PHE A 91 -11.10 -5.88 -3.61
CA PHE A 91 -10.50 -5.64 -2.30
C PHE A 91 -9.07 -5.12 -2.43
N ALA A 92 -8.24 -5.72 -3.29
CA ALA A 92 -6.90 -5.22 -3.57
C ALA A 92 -6.93 -3.78 -4.11
N ALA A 93 -7.85 -3.49 -5.04
CA ALA A 93 -8.10 -2.14 -5.54
C ALA A 93 -8.56 -1.20 -4.42
N GLY A 94 -9.49 -1.66 -3.59
CA GLY A 94 -10.05 -0.92 -2.47
C GLY A 94 -8.99 -0.56 -1.42
N VAL A 95 -8.06 -1.46 -1.10
CA VAL A 95 -6.91 -1.18 -0.22
C VAL A 95 -6.04 -0.08 -0.82
N LEU A 96 -5.67 -0.20 -2.10
CA LEU A 96 -4.83 0.80 -2.77
C LEU A 96 -5.50 2.19 -2.83
N LEU A 97 -6.80 2.24 -3.10
CA LEU A 97 -7.55 3.50 -3.18
C LEU A 97 -7.89 4.09 -1.81
N SER A 98 -8.08 3.26 -0.78
CA SER A 98 -8.37 3.71 0.59
C SER A 98 -7.12 4.05 1.40
N LEU A 99 -5.92 3.68 0.93
CA LEU A 99 -4.64 3.95 1.59
C LEU A 99 -4.49 5.42 2.04
N PRO A 100 -4.78 6.46 1.24
CA PRO A 100 -4.66 7.85 1.68
C PRO A 100 -5.56 8.18 2.88
N ILE A 101 -6.79 7.65 2.87
CA ILE A 101 -7.77 7.84 3.95
C ILE A 101 -7.35 7.06 5.20
N MET A 102 -6.88 5.83 5.01
CA MET A 102 -6.37 5.00 6.11
C MET A 102 -5.14 5.62 6.76
N LEU A 103 -4.17 6.10 5.99
CA LEU A 103 -2.98 6.78 6.48
C LEU A 103 -3.34 8.05 7.26
N TYR A 104 -4.38 8.77 6.83
CA TYR A 104 -4.92 9.90 7.58
C TYR A 104 -5.47 9.50 8.96
N PHE A 105 -6.25 8.42 9.05
CA PHE A 105 -6.76 7.94 10.34
C PHE A 105 -5.65 7.39 11.25
N ILE A 106 -4.68 6.67 10.66
CA ILE A 106 -3.51 6.18 11.38
C ILE A 106 -2.71 7.36 11.94
N ALA A 107 -2.49 8.40 11.13
CA ALA A 107 -1.85 9.63 11.60
C ALA A 107 -2.64 10.25 12.77
N GLN A 108 -3.97 10.35 12.66
CA GLN A 108 -4.84 10.89 13.72
C GLN A 108 -4.70 10.14 15.06
N PHE A 109 -4.40 8.85 15.05
CA PHE A 109 -4.14 8.07 16.26
C PHE A 109 -2.73 8.31 16.84
N ILE A 110 -1.74 8.51 15.99
CA ILE A 110 -0.34 8.78 16.39
C ILE A 110 -0.20 10.20 16.96
N LEU A 111 -0.89 11.17 16.37
CA LEU A 111 -0.83 12.60 16.72
C LEU A 111 -1.24 12.97 18.16
N PRO A 112 -2.15 12.28 18.86
CA PRO A 112 -2.44 12.57 20.26
C PRO A 112 -1.24 12.36 21.20
N GLY A 113 -0.28 11.53 20.80
CA GLY A 113 1.01 11.36 21.47
C GLY A 113 2.03 12.47 21.19
N LEU A 114 1.68 13.44 20.33
CA LEU A 114 2.47 14.64 20.00
C LEU A 114 2.02 15.86 20.85
N MET A 115 2.86 16.90 20.94
CA MET A 115 2.76 17.97 21.94
C MET A 115 1.51 18.90 21.77
N PRO A 116 1.04 19.60 22.83
CA PRO A 116 -0.22 20.37 22.85
C PRO A 116 -0.37 21.48 21.78
N ARG A 117 0.73 22.01 21.23
CA ARG A 117 0.71 22.95 20.10
C ARG A 117 0.34 22.28 18.77
N GLU A 118 0.56 20.98 18.63
CA GLU A 118 0.31 20.19 17.41
C GLU A 118 -1.16 19.69 17.34
N LYS A 119 -1.81 19.51 18.50
CA LYS A 119 -3.21 19.06 18.63
C LYS A 119 -4.26 20.07 18.12
N LYS A 120 -4.04 21.39 18.30
CA LYS A 120 -5.01 22.43 17.91
C LYS A 120 -5.05 22.65 16.39
N MET A 121 -3.96 22.34 15.70
CA MET A 121 -3.81 22.41 14.24
C MET A 121 -4.53 21.25 13.53
N LEU A 122 -4.71 20.13 14.23
CA LEU A 122 -5.32 18.91 13.70
C LEU A 122 -6.85 18.92 13.65
N VAL A 123 -7.50 19.54 14.64
CA VAL A 123 -8.97 19.57 14.77
C VAL A 123 -9.58 20.58 13.79
N TYR A 124 -8.97 21.76 13.63
CA TYR A 124 -9.28 22.64 12.50
C TYR A 124 -8.84 22.00 11.17
N GLY A 125 -7.77 21.19 11.15
CA GLY A 125 -7.28 20.44 9.99
C GLY A 125 -8.14 19.26 9.53
N GLY A 126 -9.09 18.76 10.31
CA GLY A 126 -10.03 17.70 9.88
C GLY A 126 -11.24 18.26 9.11
N LEU A 127 -11.85 19.32 9.62
CA LEU A 127 -12.95 20.05 8.96
C LEU A 127 -12.43 20.95 7.81
N ALA A 128 -11.26 21.58 8.01
CA ALA A 128 -10.52 22.15 6.91
C ALA A 128 -9.98 21.06 5.99
N GLY A 129 -9.67 19.84 6.44
CA GLY A 129 -9.13 18.73 5.63
C GLY A 129 -10.05 18.25 4.51
N ALA A 130 -11.36 18.22 4.74
CA ALA A 130 -12.35 17.97 3.69
C ALA A 130 -12.46 19.16 2.70
N LEU A 131 -12.41 20.40 3.20
CA LEU A 131 -12.37 21.63 2.39
C LEU A 131 -10.97 21.91 1.76
N LEU A 132 -9.90 21.29 2.25
CA LEU A 132 -8.49 21.32 1.85
C LEU A 132 -8.10 20.06 1.08
N PHE A 133 -8.97 19.09 0.88
CA PHE A 133 -8.71 18.08 -0.14
C PHE A 133 -9.01 18.70 -1.52
N ILE A 134 -10.15 19.40 -1.59
CA ILE A 134 -10.54 20.25 -2.72
C ILE A 134 -9.68 21.53 -2.73
N GLY A 135 -9.56 22.20 -1.60
CA GLY A 135 -8.72 23.38 -1.41
C GLY A 135 -7.23 23.10 -1.39
N GLY A 136 -6.75 21.88 -1.17
CA GLY A 136 -5.34 21.47 -1.08
C GLY A 136 -4.83 20.64 -2.24
N GLY A 137 -5.69 20.29 -3.20
CA GLY A 137 -5.26 20.31 -4.60
C GLY A 137 -4.76 21.72 -4.99
N ALA A 138 -5.50 22.78 -4.60
CA ALA A 138 -5.12 24.18 -4.87
C ALA A 138 -4.09 24.77 -3.87
N LEU A 139 -4.07 24.29 -2.64
CA LEU A 139 -3.19 24.73 -1.55
C LEU A 139 -1.97 23.80 -1.42
N GLY A 140 -1.96 22.61 -2.02
CA GLY A 140 -0.74 21.85 -2.30
C GLY A 140 0.15 22.56 -3.32
N TYR A 141 -0.47 23.23 -4.30
CA TYR A 141 0.19 24.22 -5.16
C TYR A 141 0.68 25.46 -4.37
N PHE A 142 -0.03 25.90 -3.32
CA PHE A 142 0.31 27.07 -2.48
C PHE A 142 1.29 26.78 -1.32
N ILE A 143 1.27 25.58 -0.71
CA ILE A 143 2.22 25.07 0.29
C ILE A 143 3.54 24.71 -0.41
N ALA A 144 3.46 24.21 -1.66
CA ALA A 144 4.58 24.23 -2.58
C ALA A 144 5.06 25.66 -2.93
N GLN A 145 4.36 26.72 -2.55
CA GLN A 145 4.90 28.08 -2.59
C GLN A 145 5.40 28.57 -1.22
N PHE A 146 5.14 27.86 -0.11
CA PHE A 146 5.40 28.31 1.27
C PHE A 146 6.40 27.46 2.10
N ILE A 147 6.44 26.13 1.93
CA ILE A 147 7.51 25.23 2.47
C ILE A 147 8.78 25.30 1.61
N LEU A 148 8.51 25.38 0.33
CA LEU A 148 9.44 25.45 -0.77
C LEU A 148 10.41 26.68 -0.66
N PRO A 149 10.05 27.87 -0.14
CA PRO A 149 11.02 28.94 0.19
C PRO A 149 11.86 28.71 1.47
N GLY A 150 11.48 27.78 2.36
CA GLY A 150 12.23 27.42 3.58
C GLY A 150 13.19 26.23 3.41
N LEU A 151 12.99 25.42 2.37
CA LEU A 151 13.98 24.46 1.88
C LEU A 151 15.00 25.19 1.00
N MET A 152 16.25 24.73 0.99
CA MET A 152 17.19 25.23 0.01
C MET A 152 16.58 25.03 -1.41
N PRO A 153 16.75 25.96 -2.36
CA PRO A 153 16.20 25.81 -3.71
C PRO A 153 16.56 24.49 -4.41
N ARG A 154 17.62 23.83 -3.95
CA ARG A 154 18.04 22.49 -4.36
C ARG A 154 17.19 21.36 -3.77
N GLU A 155 16.85 21.42 -2.48
CA GLU A 155 16.06 20.40 -1.76
C GLU A 155 14.60 20.39 -2.22
N LYS A 156 14.02 21.59 -2.46
CA LYS A 156 12.72 21.77 -3.15
C LYS A 156 12.59 20.90 -4.38
N LYS A 157 13.58 21.07 -5.26
CA LYS A 157 13.60 20.50 -6.60
C LYS A 157 13.79 19.00 -6.48
N MET A 158 14.67 18.53 -5.59
CA MET A 158 14.84 17.11 -5.32
C MET A 158 13.58 16.43 -4.78
N LEU A 159 12.82 17.07 -3.88
CA LEU A 159 11.60 16.45 -3.35
C LEU A 159 10.51 16.32 -4.43
N VAL A 160 10.32 17.38 -5.23
CA VAL A 160 9.30 17.38 -6.30
C VAL A 160 9.71 16.48 -7.46
N TYR A 161 10.95 16.59 -7.94
CA TYR A 161 11.45 15.72 -9.01
C TYR A 161 11.61 14.28 -8.54
N GLY A 162 11.97 14.05 -7.28
CA GLY A 162 12.06 12.72 -6.67
C GLY A 162 10.70 12.07 -6.49
N GLY A 163 9.70 12.81 -6.03
CA GLY A 163 8.32 12.31 -5.92
C GLY A 163 7.70 12.00 -7.28
N LEU A 164 7.88 12.88 -8.28
CA LEU A 164 7.45 12.62 -9.65
C LEU A 164 8.21 11.45 -10.28
N ALA A 165 9.52 11.37 -10.10
CA ALA A 165 10.32 10.26 -10.57
C ALA A 165 9.90 8.95 -9.90
N GLY A 166 9.58 8.96 -8.61
CA GLY A 166 9.04 7.82 -7.87
C GLY A 166 7.72 7.32 -8.44
N ALA A 167 6.74 8.22 -8.63
CA ALA A 167 5.47 7.87 -9.25
C ALA A 167 5.64 7.30 -10.67
N LEU A 168 6.50 7.91 -11.48
CA LEU A 168 6.81 7.43 -12.83
C LEU A 168 7.53 6.08 -12.81
N LEU A 169 8.45 5.87 -11.87
CA LEU A 169 9.16 4.60 -11.69
C LEU A 169 8.23 3.49 -11.24
N PHE A 170 7.33 3.76 -10.29
CA PHE A 170 6.34 2.78 -9.84
C PHE A 170 5.40 2.38 -10.98
N ILE A 171 4.84 3.35 -11.71
CA ILE A 171 3.99 3.08 -12.89
C ILE A 171 4.79 2.33 -13.96
N GLY A 172 6.04 2.73 -14.21
CA GLY A 172 6.94 2.05 -15.13
C GLY A 172 7.23 0.61 -14.73
N GLY A 173 7.43 0.35 -13.44
CA GLY A 173 7.61 -0.99 -12.88
C GLY A 173 6.38 -1.86 -13.09
N VAL A 174 5.20 -1.37 -12.71
CA VAL A 174 3.93 -2.09 -12.94
C VAL A 174 3.68 -2.33 -14.43
N ALA A 175 3.96 -1.35 -15.29
CA ALA A 175 3.82 -1.48 -16.74
C ALA A 175 4.77 -2.53 -17.31
N LEU A 176 6.04 -2.53 -16.90
CA LEU A 176 7.01 -3.56 -17.29
C LEU A 176 6.58 -4.95 -16.79
N GLY A 177 6.11 -5.03 -15.54
CA GLY A 177 5.55 -6.24 -14.96
C GLY A 177 4.39 -6.80 -15.76
N TYR A 178 3.45 -5.94 -16.19
CA TYR A 178 2.25 -6.32 -16.92
C TYR A 178 2.51 -6.64 -18.40
N PHE A 179 3.24 -5.77 -19.11
CA PHE A 179 3.41 -5.87 -20.56
C PHE A 179 4.57 -6.77 -20.99
N ILE A 180 5.57 -6.99 -20.14
CA ILE A 180 6.78 -7.75 -20.49
C ILE A 180 6.89 -8.99 -19.60
N SER A 181 7.02 -8.81 -18.29
CA SER A 181 7.32 -9.91 -17.38
C SER A 181 6.21 -10.96 -17.32
N LEU A 182 4.94 -10.51 -17.30
CA LEU A 182 3.79 -11.39 -17.21
C LEU A 182 3.63 -12.27 -18.47
N PRO A 183 3.63 -11.74 -19.71
CA PRO A 183 3.62 -12.56 -20.92
C PRO A 183 4.79 -13.55 -21.00
N VAL A 184 6.00 -13.13 -20.59
CA VAL A 184 7.17 -14.01 -20.55
C VAL A 184 6.96 -15.14 -19.56
N ALA A 185 6.50 -14.84 -18.33
CA ALA A 185 6.24 -15.86 -17.31
C ALA A 185 5.18 -16.87 -17.77
N ILE A 186 4.08 -16.40 -18.37
CA ILE A 186 3.02 -17.25 -18.91
C ILE A 186 3.56 -18.13 -20.06
N SER A 187 4.37 -17.56 -20.97
CA SER A 187 4.97 -18.32 -22.08
C SER A 187 5.89 -19.42 -21.56
N ILE A 188 6.67 -19.13 -20.52
CA ILE A 188 7.52 -20.12 -19.84
C ILE A 188 6.66 -21.21 -19.20
N MET A 189 5.55 -20.85 -18.53
CA MET A 189 4.62 -21.82 -17.94
C MET A 189 4.04 -22.77 -19.00
N PHE A 190 3.62 -22.27 -20.16
CA PHE A 190 3.17 -23.11 -21.28
C PHE A 190 4.29 -24.02 -21.78
N TYR A 191 5.49 -23.49 -22.01
CA TYR A 191 6.64 -24.29 -22.44
C TYR A 191 6.91 -25.48 -21.51
N PHE A 192 6.88 -25.26 -20.19
CA PHE A 192 7.06 -26.34 -19.21
C PHE A 192 5.89 -27.31 -19.19
N ASN A 193 4.65 -26.84 -19.29
CA ASN A 193 3.47 -27.70 -19.37
C ASN A 193 3.57 -28.67 -20.56
N ASP A 194 4.00 -28.16 -21.72
CA ASP A 194 4.09 -28.92 -22.97
C ASP A 194 5.27 -29.89 -22.92
N TYR A 195 6.39 -29.45 -22.34
CA TYR A 195 7.54 -30.30 -22.08
C TYR A 195 7.20 -31.51 -21.19
N LEU A 196 6.30 -31.32 -20.21
CA LEU A 196 5.82 -32.39 -19.33
C LEU A 196 4.71 -33.26 -19.95
N GLY A 197 4.19 -32.88 -21.13
CA GLY A 197 3.10 -33.59 -21.80
C GLY A 197 1.76 -33.53 -21.04
N THR A 198 1.57 -32.52 -20.19
CA THR A 198 0.34 -32.36 -19.40
C THR A 198 -0.68 -31.47 -20.12
N VAL A 199 -1.97 -31.71 -19.87
CA VAL A 199 -3.02 -30.77 -20.29
C VAL A 199 -3.06 -29.59 -19.33
N ALA A 200 -3.00 -28.38 -19.90
CA ALA A 200 -2.92 -27.15 -19.13
C ALA A 200 -4.28 -26.82 -18.48
N ASN A 201 -4.48 -27.23 -17.22
CA ASN A 201 -5.67 -26.89 -16.44
C ASN A 201 -5.42 -25.64 -15.60
N TRP A 202 -5.78 -24.48 -16.12
CA TRP A 202 -5.52 -23.22 -15.43
C TRP A 202 -6.64 -22.85 -14.47
N LYS A 203 -6.25 -22.66 -13.20
CA LYS A 203 -7.14 -22.12 -12.17
C LYS A 203 -7.02 -20.62 -12.14
N MET A 204 -8.17 -19.96 -12.30
CA MET A 204 -8.25 -18.52 -12.35
C MET A 204 -7.81 -17.87 -11.03
N ASP A 205 -8.04 -18.52 -9.88
CA ASP A 205 -7.58 -18.01 -8.57
C ASP A 205 -6.05 -17.96 -8.44
N ALA A 206 -5.37 -19.04 -8.86
CA ALA A 206 -3.91 -19.13 -8.83
C ALA A 206 -3.27 -18.13 -9.77
N TYR A 207 -3.85 -17.98 -10.97
CA TYR A 207 -3.41 -16.99 -11.95
C TYR A 207 -3.53 -15.55 -11.42
N LEU A 208 -4.68 -15.17 -10.83
CA LEU A 208 -4.84 -13.84 -10.25
C LEU A 208 -3.89 -13.57 -9.10
N GLY A 209 -3.70 -14.55 -8.21
CA GLY A 209 -2.75 -14.43 -7.11
C GLY A 209 -1.34 -14.14 -7.63
N PHE A 210 -0.91 -14.92 -8.63
CA PHE A 210 0.37 -14.72 -9.31
C PHE A 210 0.49 -13.33 -9.94
N VAL A 211 -0.49 -12.91 -10.74
CA VAL A 211 -0.48 -11.60 -11.43
C VAL A 211 -0.41 -10.47 -10.42
N MET A 212 -1.27 -10.46 -9.40
CA MET A 212 -1.30 -9.40 -8.40
C MET A 212 0.03 -9.28 -7.65
N GLN A 213 0.60 -10.43 -7.22
CA GLN A 213 1.89 -10.45 -6.54
C GLN A 213 3.03 -9.97 -7.44
N LEU A 214 3.03 -10.39 -8.71
CA LEU A 214 4.01 -9.98 -9.69
C LEU A 214 3.95 -8.45 -9.90
N LEU A 215 2.77 -7.89 -10.16
CA LEU A 215 2.61 -6.46 -10.43
C LEU A 215 2.99 -5.60 -9.22
N ILE A 216 2.57 -5.99 -8.01
CA ILE A 216 2.96 -5.30 -6.77
C ILE A 216 4.47 -5.41 -6.57
N GLY A 217 5.05 -6.60 -6.76
CA GLY A 217 6.48 -6.83 -6.63
C GLY A 217 7.30 -5.96 -7.58
N PHE A 218 6.90 -5.85 -8.85
CA PHE A 218 7.55 -4.99 -9.83
C PHE A 218 7.40 -3.50 -9.50
N GLY A 219 6.21 -3.04 -9.09
CA GLY A 219 5.99 -1.67 -8.66
C GLY A 219 6.90 -1.27 -7.49
N LEU A 220 6.94 -2.11 -6.44
CA LEU A 220 7.78 -1.87 -5.27
C LEU A 220 9.28 -1.98 -5.57
N ALA A 221 9.68 -2.95 -6.39
CA ALA A 221 11.09 -3.12 -6.78
C ALA A 221 11.63 -1.88 -7.49
N PHE A 222 10.79 -1.20 -8.28
CA PHE A 222 11.17 0.01 -9.00
C PHE A 222 11.22 1.27 -8.12
N GLU A 223 10.68 1.23 -6.91
CA GLU A 223 10.90 2.30 -5.91
C GLU A 223 12.21 2.13 -5.13
N LEU A 224 12.81 0.93 -5.11
CA LEU A 224 14.07 0.69 -4.41
C LEU A 224 15.20 1.65 -4.81
N PRO A 225 15.43 1.97 -6.11
CA PRO A 225 16.43 2.96 -6.50
C PRO A 225 16.17 4.34 -5.90
N LEU A 226 14.92 4.79 -5.86
CA LEU A 226 14.55 6.08 -5.28
C LEU A 226 14.76 6.07 -3.76
N LEU A 227 14.35 4.99 -3.09
CA LEU A 227 14.57 4.78 -1.66
C LEU A 227 16.06 4.80 -1.30
N LEU A 228 16.89 4.09 -2.08
CA LEU A 228 18.34 4.04 -1.88
C LEU A 228 18.98 5.42 -2.09
N LEU A 229 18.55 6.17 -3.10
CA LEU A 229 19.02 7.54 -3.32
C LEU A 229 18.61 8.48 -2.18
N PHE A 230 17.39 8.35 -1.68
CA PHE A 230 16.89 9.14 -0.56
C PHE A 230 17.64 8.83 0.74
N LEU A 231 17.87 7.54 1.04
CA LEU A 231 18.66 7.11 2.19
C LEU A 231 20.13 7.53 2.09
N GLY A 232 20.70 7.51 0.88
CA GLY A 232 22.04 8.03 0.62
C GLY A 232 22.14 9.53 0.85
N PHE A 233 21.12 10.29 0.44
CA PHE A 233 21.04 11.73 0.70
C PHE A 233 20.93 12.07 2.20
N LEU A 234 20.19 11.27 2.97
CA LEU A 234 20.11 11.43 4.43
C LEU A 234 21.41 11.03 5.16
N GLY A 235 22.42 10.54 4.44
CA GLY A 235 23.68 10.06 5.02
C GLY A 235 23.53 8.77 5.82
N ILE A 236 22.37 8.11 5.76
CA ILE A 236 22.11 6.82 6.41
C ILE A 236 22.86 5.70 5.69
N VAL A 237 23.04 5.84 4.36
CA VAL A 237 23.72 4.87 3.51
C VAL A 237 24.89 5.55 2.80
N SER A 238 26.12 5.13 3.11
CA SER A 238 27.32 5.65 2.43
C SER A 238 27.60 4.91 1.11
N VAL A 239 28.33 5.56 0.19
CA VAL A 239 28.75 4.96 -1.09
C VAL A 239 29.59 3.69 -0.86
N GLU A 240 30.36 3.64 0.24
CA GLU A 240 31.19 2.49 0.63
C GLU A 240 30.35 1.29 1.11
N GLN A 241 29.21 1.54 1.77
CA GLN A 241 28.27 0.47 2.17
C GLN A 241 27.58 -0.14 0.95
N LEU A 242 27.21 0.67 -0.05
CA LEU A 242 26.58 0.19 -1.30
C LEU A 242 27.54 -0.65 -2.16
N THR A 243 28.83 -0.30 -2.21
CA THR A 243 29.83 -1.09 -2.95
C THR A 243 30.17 -2.40 -2.26
N THR A 244 30.18 -2.42 -0.92
CA THR A 244 30.44 -3.64 -0.12
C THR A 244 29.30 -4.65 -0.22
N TYR A 245 28.04 -4.19 -0.19
CA TYR A 245 26.86 -5.05 -0.31
C TYR A 245 26.49 -5.45 -1.74
N ARG A 246 27.17 -4.91 -2.76
CA ARG A 246 26.95 -5.27 -4.18
C ARG A 246 27.03 -6.78 -4.45
N ARG A 247 27.79 -7.54 -3.65
CA ARG A 247 27.90 -9.01 -3.75
C ARG A 247 26.70 -9.80 -3.24
N HIS A 248 25.77 -9.18 -2.52
CA HIS A 248 24.61 -9.85 -1.90
C HIS A 248 23.29 -9.57 -2.64
N VAL A 249 23.28 -8.64 -3.59
CA VAL A 249 22.09 -8.20 -4.35
C VAL A 249 22.15 -8.67 -5.82
N GLY A 250 23.15 -9.51 -6.16
CA GLY A 250 23.31 -10.13 -7.48
C GLY A 250 22.93 -11.60 -7.46
#